data_AF-A0ABD4Q695-F1
#
_entry.id   AF-A0ABD4Q695-F1
#
_cell.length_a   1.000
_cell.length_b   1.000
_cell.length_c   1.000
_cell.angle_alpha   90.00
_cell.angle_beta   90.00
_cell.angle_gamma   90.00
#
_symmetry.space_group_name_H-M   'P 1'
#
loop_
_entity.id
_entity.type
_entity.pdbx_description
1 polymer ?
#
loop_
_entity_poly.entity_id
_entity_poly.type
_entity_poly.pdbx_seq_one_letter_code
_entity_poly.pdbx_strand_id
1 'polypeptide(L)' 'PSLVVTTQYPGANATTMASLVTTPLERQFGQISGLELMTSDSSAGLSTIILQFAMDRDIDIAAQDVQAAIRQATLP' A
#
# COMPACT_ATOMS: atom_id res chain seq x y z
N PRO A 1 -15.12 1.61 -2.59
CA PRO A 1 -14.19 1.23 -3.68
C PRO A 1 -12.97 0.54 -3.07
N SER A 2 -12.33 -0.42 -3.74
CA SER A 2 -11.13 -1.08 -3.21
C SER A 2 -9.97 -1.06 -4.22
N LEU A 3 -8.77 -0.82 -3.71
CA LEU A 3 -7.53 -0.89 -4.46
C LEU A 3 -6.61 -1.92 -3.80
N VAL A 4 -5.93 -2.70 -4.63
CA VAL A 4 -4.95 -3.68 -4.18
C VAL A 4 -3.60 -3.28 -4.73
N VAL A 5 -2.63 -3.14 -3.84
CA VAL A 5 -1.24 -2.84 -4.17
C VAL A 5 -0.41 -4.08 -3.83
N THR A 6 0.23 -4.66 -4.84
CA THR A 6 1.15 -5.78 -4.66
C THR A 6 2.57 -5.30 -4.93
N THR A 7 3.46 -5.56 -3.98
CA THR A 7 4.88 -5.26 -4.10
C THR A 7 5.68 -6.55 -3.97
N GLN A 8 6.74 -6.67 -4.77
CA GLN A 8 7.62 -7.83 -4.77
C GLN A 8 9.04 -7.36 -4.50
N TYR A 9 9.71 -8.02 -3.56
CA TYR A 9 11.13 -7.79 -3.28
C TYR A 9 11.80 -9.16 -3.07
N PRO A 10 12.22 -9.80 -4.18
CA PRO A 10 12.73 -11.16 -4.18
C PRO A 10 13.93 -11.33 -3.24
N GLY A 11 13.94 -12.42 -2.48
CA GLY A 11 15.03 -12.73 -1.54
C GLY A 11 14.84 -12.14 -0.13
N ALA A 12 13.84 -11.28 0.09
CA ALA A 12 13.48 -10.83 1.43
C ALA A 12 12.56 -11.82 2.16
N ASN A 13 12.78 -11.99 3.46
CA ASN A 13 11.86 -12.71 4.33
C ASN A 13 10.63 -11.84 4.69
N ALA A 14 9.60 -12.43 5.31
CA ALA A 14 8.36 -11.73 5.66
C ALA A 14 8.59 -10.52 6.59
N THR A 15 9.50 -10.62 7.56
CA THR A 15 9.80 -9.52 8.50
C THR A 15 10.50 -8.35 7.79
N THR A 16 11.42 -8.65 6.88
CA THR A 16 12.10 -7.67 6.02
C THR A 16 11.10 -7.00 5.08
N MET A 17 10.21 -7.78 4.45
CA MET A 17 9.12 -7.24 3.62
C MET A 17 8.24 -6.29 4.43
N ALA A 18 7.80 -6.71 5.62
CA ALA A 18 6.97 -5.89 6.49
C ALA A 18 7.67 -4.57 6.84
N SER A 19 8.94 -4.64 7.24
CA SER A 19 9.68 -3.47 7.78
C SER A 19 10.18 -2.51 6.71
N LEU A 20 10.68 -3.03 5.58
CA LEU A 20 11.32 -2.22 4.52
C LEU A 20 10.38 -1.83 3.39
N VAL A 21 9.26 -2.54 3.21
CA VAL A 21 8.33 -2.32 2.10
C VAL A 21 6.95 -1.93 2.62
N THR A 22 6.34 -2.78 3.45
CA THR A 22 4.95 -2.60 3.88
C THR A 22 4.79 -1.38 4.79
N THR A 23 5.59 -1.26 5.87
CA THR A 23 5.53 -0.13 6.80
C THR A 23 5.70 1.24 6.11
N PRO A 24 6.71 1.48 5.24
CA PRO A 24 6.79 2.77 4.55
C PRO A 24 5.62 3.02 3.61
N LEU A 25 5.10 2.00 2.91
CA LEU A 25 3.92 2.14 2.05
C LEU A 25 2.66 2.51 2.87
N GLU A 26 2.40 1.81 3.98
CA GLU A 26 1.29 2.10 4.88
C GLU A 26 1.32 3.54 5.41
N ARG A 27 2.50 4.05 5.74
CA ARG A 27 2.67 5.44 6.20
C ARG A 27 2.31 6.45 5.12
N GLN A 28 2.58 6.14 3.85
CA GLN A 28 2.18 7.02 2.74
C GLN A 28 0.68 6.88 2.45
N PHE A 29 0.15 5.65 2.47
CA PHE A 29 -1.28 5.41 2.23
C PHE A 29 -2.18 5.98 3.32
N GLY A 30 -1.74 5.98 4.58
CA GLY A 30 -2.47 6.61 5.68
C GLY A 30 -2.64 8.12 5.56
N GLN A 31 -1.93 8.78 4.63
CA GLN A 31 -2.11 10.20 4.34
C GLN A 31 -3.14 10.45 3.23
N ILE A 32 -3.67 9.40 2.60
CA ILE A 32 -4.66 9.52 1.53
C ILE A 32 -6.04 9.78 2.12
N SER A 33 -6.64 10.90 1.72
CA SER A 33 -8.00 11.27 2.13
C SER A 33 -9.05 10.28 1.61
N GLY A 34 -10.00 9.90 2.48
CA GLY A 34 -11.12 9.02 2.13
C GLY A 34 -10.81 7.52 2.26
N LEU A 35 -9.64 7.16 2.79
CA LEU A 35 -9.32 5.79 3.18
C LEU A 35 -10.11 5.41 4.45
N GLU A 36 -10.93 4.37 4.37
CA GLU A 36 -11.73 3.86 5.49
C GLU A 36 -11.05 2.68 6.19
N LEU A 37 -10.48 1.76 5.40
CA LEU A 37 -9.81 0.57 5.93
C LEU A 37 -8.55 0.30 5.12
N MET A 38 -7.49 -0.07 5.84
CA MET A 38 -6.24 -0.54 5.26
C MET A 38 -5.86 -1.85 5.92
N THR A 39 -5.67 -2.87 5.09
CA THR A 39 -5.20 -4.19 5.53
C THR A 39 -3.96 -4.53 4.73
N SER A 40 -2.91 -4.99 5.40
CA SER A 40 -1.67 -5.41 4.76
C SER A 40 -1.35 -6.85 5.16
N ASP A 41 -0.78 -7.60 4.22
CA ASP A 41 -0.25 -8.93 4.43
C ASP A 41 1.12 -9.02 3.78
N SER A 42 2.11 -9.44 4.57
CA SER A 42 3.50 -9.54 4.12
C SER A 42 3.99 -10.97 4.26
N SER A 43 4.44 -11.53 3.16
CA SER A 43 4.97 -12.88 3.05
C SER A 43 6.39 -12.84 2.45
N ALA A 44 7.05 -13.99 2.34
CA ALA A 44 8.41 -14.03 1.81
C ALA A 44 8.43 -13.52 0.35
N GLY A 45 9.18 -12.45 0.10
CA GLY A 45 9.35 -11.81 -1.21
C GLY A 45 8.12 -11.06 -1.75
N LEU A 46 6.99 -11.04 -1.04
CA LEU A 46 5.74 -10.45 -1.53
C LEU A 46 4.96 -9.77 -0.42
N SER A 47 4.47 -8.55 -0.70
CA SER A 47 3.60 -7.77 0.17
C SER A 47 2.34 -7.38 -0.60
N THR A 48 1.18 -7.53 0.03
CA THR A 48 -0.12 -7.14 -0.51
C THR A 48 -0.80 -6.19 0.45
N ILE A 49 -1.22 -5.04 -0.05
CA ILE A 49 -1.92 -4.02 0.73
C ILE A 49 -3.27 -3.76 0.05
N ILE A 50 -4.34 -3.88 0.82
CA ILE A 50 -5.72 -3.66 0.41
C ILE A 50 -6.20 -2.36 1.04
N LEU A 51 -6.59 -1.41 0.20
CA LEU A 51 -7.07 -0.09 0.58
C LEU A 51 -8.55 0.01 0.22
N GLN A 52 -9.39 0.16 1.23
CA GLN A 52 -10.83 0.37 1.10
C GLN A 52 -11.11 1.87 1.28
N PHE A 53 -11.72 2.46 0.26
CA PHE A 53 -12.14 3.86 0.27
C PHE A 53 -13.65 3.97 0.43
N ALA A 54 -14.08 5.12 0.97
CA ALA A 54 -15.48 5.51 1.09
C ALA A 54 -16.22 5.42 -0.25
N MET A 55 -17.52 5.11 -0.20
CA MET A 55 -18.33 4.86 -1.42
C MET A 55 -18.45 6.07 -2.34
N ASP A 56 -18.32 7.28 -1.81
CA ASP A 56 -18.36 8.55 -2.53
C ASP A 56 -17.00 8.97 -3.13
N ARG A 57 -15.93 8.23 -2.82
CA ARG A 57 -14.60 8.50 -3.37
C ARG A 57 -14.50 7.99 -4.80
N ASP A 58 -14.07 8.89 -5.70
CA ASP A 58 -13.71 8.54 -7.07
C ASP A 58 -12.50 7.58 -7.09
N ILE A 59 -12.68 6.41 -7.72
CA ILE A 59 -11.66 5.36 -7.76
C ILE A 59 -10.45 5.76 -8.62
N ASP A 60 -10.64 6.60 -9.65
CA ASP A 60 -9.56 7.05 -10.52
C ASP A 60 -8.67 8.06 -9.77
N ILE A 61 -9.28 8.96 -8.99
CA ILE A 61 -8.54 9.88 -8.12
C ILE A 61 -7.82 9.09 -7.01
N ALA A 62 -8.50 8.14 -6.36
CA ALA A 62 -7.88 7.29 -5.35
C ALA A 62 -6.69 6.51 -5.91
N ALA A 63 -6.80 5.97 -7.14
CA ALA A 63 -5.70 5.27 -7.79
C ALA A 63 -4.51 6.21 -8.08
N GLN A 64 -4.76 7.45 -8.50
CA GLN A 64 -3.70 8.46 -8.69
C GLN A 64 -2.99 8.80 -7.38
N ASP A 65 -3.74 8.99 -6.29
CA ASP A 65 -3.18 9.26 -4.96
C ASP A 65 -2.33 8.07 -4.47
N VAL A 66 -2.83 6.84 -4.64
CA VAL A 66 -2.08 5.63 -4.29
C VAL A 66 -0.79 5.53 -5.10
N GLN A 67 -0.82 5.80 -6.40
CA GLN A 67 0.39 5.83 -7.23
C GLN A 67 1.37 6.95 -6.82
N ALA A 68 0.87 8.11 -6.40
CA ALA A 68 1.71 9.18 -5.88
C ALA A 68 2.36 8.77 -4.54
N ALA A 69 1.59 8.17 -3.63
CA ALA A 69 2.06 7.64 -2.36
C ALA A 69 3.14 6.55 -2.54
N ILE A 70 2.96 5.63 -3.49
CA ILE A 70 3.99 4.63 -3.84
C ILE A 70 5.30 5.30 -4.26
N ARG A 71 5.21 6.35 -5.10
CA ARG A 71 6.40 7.10 -5.55
C ARG A 71 7.08 7.89 -4.44
N GLN A 72 6.36 8.24 -3.38
CA GLN A 72 6.90 8.92 -2.20
C GLN A 72 7.47 7.94 -1.16
N ALA A 73 7.06 6.68 -1.19
CA ALA A 73 7.62 5.64 -0.34
C ALA A 73 9.06 5.34 -0.80
N THR A 74 10.01 5.39 0.13
CA THR A 74 11.38 4.97 -0.14
C THR A 74 11.45 3.45 0.00
N LEU A 75 11.49 2.75 -1.13
CA LEU A 75 11.63 1.29 -1.21
C LEU A 75 13.07 0.92 -1.60
N PRO A 76 13.61 -0.21 -1.08
CA PRO A 76 14.94 -0.71 -1.40
C PRO A 76 15.06 -1.34 -2.80
#